data_AF-A0A1H8GH06-F1
#
_entry.id   AF-A0A1H8GH06-F1
#
_cell.length_a   1.000
_cell.length_b   1.000
_cell.length_c   1.000
_cell.angle_alpha   90.00
_cell.angle_beta   90.00
_cell.angle_gamma   90.00
#
_symmetry.space_group_name_H-M   'P 1'
#
loop_
_entity.id
_entity.type
_entity.pdbx_description
1 polymer ?
#
loop_
_entity_poly.entity_id
_entity_poly.type
_entity_poly.pdbx_seq_one_letter_code
_entity_poly.pdbx_strand_id
1 'polypeptide(L)'
;MKTVDPKYFINPEQHIPKGMYCYSEKKCPFWDIDESKPYQENGYCHLMKRGDDEDGGLLWDQVKECDINDEIDLSKGDDTYVD
;
A
#
# COMPACT_ATOMS: atom_id res chain seq x y z
N MET A 1 -3.68 10.12 -11.25
CA MET A 1 -2.50 9.85 -10.40
C MET A 1 -2.09 11.07 -9.61
N LYS A 2 -1.85 10.91 -8.30
CA LYS A 2 -1.38 11.97 -7.40
C LYS A 2 0.13 12.20 -7.51
N THR A 3 0.58 13.37 -7.11
CA THR A 3 2.00 13.64 -6.86
C THR A 3 2.36 13.25 -5.42
N VAL A 4 3.39 12.44 -5.25
CA VAL A 4 3.91 12.06 -3.93
C VAL A 4 4.98 13.06 -3.49
N ASP A 5 4.92 13.53 -2.24
CA ASP A 5 5.93 14.42 -1.66
C ASP A 5 7.30 13.71 -1.66
N PRO A 6 8.35 14.32 -2.28
CA PRO A 6 9.68 13.73 -2.37
C PRO A 6 10.26 13.29 -1.03
N LYS A 7 9.87 13.91 0.09
CA LYS A 7 10.35 13.52 1.42
C LYS A 7 10.04 12.07 1.77
N TYR A 8 8.94 11.51 1.26
CA TYR A 8 8.54 10.15 1.59
C TYR A 8 9.50 9.11 1.01
N PHE A 9 10.18 9.44 -0.09
CA PHE A 9 11.21 8.56 -0.68
C PHE A 9 12.50 8.51 0.15
N ILE A 10 12.68 9.42 1.10
CA ILE A 10 13.78 9.38 2.06
C ILE A 10 13.31 8.51 3.23
N ASN A 11 13.87 7.30 3.37
CA ASN A 11 13.50 6.32 4.41
C ASN A 11 12.00 5.91 4.34
N PRO A 12 11.55 5.27 3.24
CA PRO A 12 10.14 4.93 3.02
C PRO A 12 9.53 4.07 4.14
N GLU A 13 10.33 3.24 4.82
CA GLU A 13 9.92 2.41 5.96
C GLU A 13 9.41 3.22 7.16
N GLN A 14 9.75 4.51 7.26
CA GLN A 14 9.23 5.40 8.31
C GLN A 14 7.83 5.93 8.00
N HIS A 15 7.39 5.81 6.74
CA HIS A 15 6.17 6.41 6.22
C HIS A 15 5.13 5.40 5.77
N ILE A 16 5.58 4.19 5.41
CA ILE A 16 4.70 3.07 5.07
C ILE A 16 4.13 2.48 6.37
N PRO A 17 2.81 2.34 6.51
CA PRO A 17 2.22 1.73 7.70
C PRO A 17 2.62 0.27 7.87
N LYS A 18 2.58 -0.23 9.12
CA LYS A 18 2.71 -1.67 9.40
C LYS A 18 1.48 -2.46 8.94
N GLY A 19 1.68 -3.74 8.64
CA GLY A 19 0.67 -4.67 8.17
C GLY A 19 0.61 -4.81 6.65
N MET A 20 -0.18 -5.78 6.17
CA MET A 20 -0.26 -6.16 4.76
C MET A 20 -0.96 -5.11 3.88
N TYR A 21 -1.71 -4.18 4.47
CA TYR A 21 -2.58 -3.26 3.73
C TYR A 21 -2.19 -1.78 3.84
N CYS A 22 -2.45 -1.03 2.78
CA CYS A 22 -2.19 0.40 2.66
C CYS A 22 -3.28 1.31 3.28
N TYR A 23 -4.25 0.74 4.01
CA TYR A 23 -5.40 1.44 4.61
C TYR A 23 -5.44 1.47 6.15
N SER A 24 -4.35 1.13 6.86
CA SER A 24 -4.30 1.21 8.34
C SER A 24 -4.54 2.64 8.88
N GLU A 25 -4.45 2.83 10.21
CA GLU A 25 -4.56 4.15 10.89
C GLU A 25 -3.79 5.29 10.20
N LYS A 26 -2.68 4.97 9.50
CA LYS A 26 -2.01 5.86 8.57
C LYS A 26 -2.11 5.31 7.15
N LYS A 27 -2.67 6.09 6.23
CA LYS A 27 -2.69 5.75 4.80
C LYS A 27 -1.27 5.77 4.22
N CYS A 28 -0.94 4.75 3.43
CA CYS A 28 0.34 4.69 2.73
C CYS A 28 0.47 5.89 1.76
N PRO A 29 1.56 6.68 1.81
CA PRO A 29 1.70 7.83 0.92
C PRO A 29 1.92 7.40 -0.55
N PHE A 30 2.42 6.19 -0.77
CA PHE A 30 2.75 5.67 -2.10
C PHE A 30 1.61 4.93 -2.80
N TRP A 31 0.57 4.51 -2.08
CA TRP A 31 -0.59 3.85 -2.69
C TRP A 31 -1.50 4.86 -3.37
N ASP A 32 -1.96 4.57 -4.58
CA ASP A 32 -2.82 5.45 -5.38
C ASP A 32 -3.74 4.64 -6.30
N ILE A 33 -4.73 5.33 -6.88
CA ILE A 33 -5.61 4.80 -7.91
C ILE A 33 -5.33 5.50 -9.24
N ASP A 34 -5.18 4.72 -10.30
CA ASP A 34 -5.22 5.18 -11.68
C ASP A 34 -6.64 5.02 -12.26
N GLU A 35 -7.46 6.07 -12.13
CA GLU A 35 -8.85 6.09 -12.61
C GLU A 35 -9.01 5.89 -14.13
N SER A 36 -7.92 5.84 -14.90
CA SER A 36 -7.96 5.49 -16.31
C SER A 36 -8.08 3.98 -16.57
N LYS A 37 -7.90 3.14 -15.54
CA LYS A 37 -7.90 1.68 -15.63
C LYS A 37 -9.17 1.05 -15.00
N PRO A 38 -9.52 -0.20 -15.39
CA PRO A 38 -10.61 -0.95 -14.75
C PRO A 38 -10.42 -1.09 -13.24
N TYR A 39 -11.52 -1.23 -12.48
CA TYR A 39 -11.48 -1.27 -11.01
C TYR A 39 -10.48 -2.29 -10.42
N GLN A 40 -10.37 -3.48 -11.02
CA GLN A 40 -9.47 -4.54 -10.53
C GLN A 40 -8.03 -4.41 -11.07
N GLU A 41 -7.75 -3.36 -11.83
CA GLU A 41 -6.47 -3.12 -12.51
C GLU A 41 -5.96 -1.69 -12.25
N ASN A 42 -6.63 -0.94 -11.36
CA ASN A 42 -6.37 0.48 -11.16
C ASN A 42 -5.49 0.81 -9.96
N GLY A 43 -5.04 -0.18 -9.18
CA GLY A 43 -4.11 0.07 -8.10
C GLY A 43 -2.74 0.44 -8.64
N TYR A 44 -2.07 1.37 -7.96
CA TYR A 44 -0.71 1.80 -8.30
C TYR A 44 0.13 2.10 -7.06
N CYS A 45 1.40 1.71 -7.13
CA CYS A 45 2.40 2.01 -6.12
C CYS A 45 3.47 2.97 -6.67
N HIS A 46 3.50 4.21 -6.17
CA HIS A 46 4.47 5.23 -6.56
C HIS A 46 5.92 4.91 -6.15
N LEU A 47 6.12 4.07 -5.12
CA LEU A 47 7.46 3.65 -4.70
C LEU A 47 8.07 2.68 -5.72
N MET A 48 7.31 1.67 -6.12
CA MET A 48 7.73 0.65 -7.09
C MET A 48 7.56 1.12 -8.54
N LYS A 49 6.76 2.18 -8.75
CA LYS A 49 6.33 2.69 -10.06
C LYS A 49 5.64 1.64 -10.92
N ARG A 50 4.75 0.85 -10.28
CA ARG A 50 4.06 -0.28 -10.88
C ARG A 50 2.56 -0.24 -10.54
N GLY A 51 1.74 -0.67 -11.49
CA GLY A 51 0.29 -0.86 -11.33
C GLY A 51 -0.14 -2.32 -11.40
N ASP A 52 -1.41 -2.59 -11.12
CA ASP A 52 -1.98 -3.95 -11.20
C ASP A 52 -2.02 -4.50 -12.62
N ASP A 53 -2.16 -3.64 -13.63
CA ASP A 53 -2.21 -4.00 -15.05
C ASP A 53 -0.88 -4.54 -15.61
N GLU A 54 0.23 -4.33 -14.89
CA GLU A 54 1.55 -4.78 -15.33
C GLU A 54 1.83 -6.24 -14.92
N ASP A 55 1.26 -6.72 -13.79
CA ASP A 55 1.69 -7.99 -13.18
C ASP A 55 0.57 -8.74 -12.41
N GLY A 56 -0.69 -8.30 -12.49
CA GLY A 56 -1.83 -8.99 -11.85
C GLY A 56 -1.81 -8.91 -10.32
N GLY A 57 -1.41 -7.75 -9.80
CA GLY A 57 -1.30 -7.47 -8.36
C GLY A 57 -2.63 -7.35 -7.62
N LEU A 58 -2.52 -7.08 -6.32
CA LEU A 58 -3.64 -6.78 -5.42
C LEU A 58 -3.61 -5.32 -4.92
N LEU A 59 -2.97 -4.41 -5.67
CA LEU A 59 -2.90 -3.00 -5.32
C LEU A 59 -4.30 -2.35 -5.33
N TRP A 60 -5.21 -2.80 -6.20
CA TRP A 60 -6.60 -2.34 -6.25
C TRP A 60 -7.37 -2.69 -4.96
N ASP A 61 -6.98 -3.79 -4.30
CA ASP A 61 -7.45 -4.19 -2.96
C ASP A 61 -6.59 -3.57 -1.84
N GLN A 62 -5.78 -2.57 -2.18
CA GLN A 62 -4.91 -1.86 -1.24
C GLN A 62 -3.88 -2.76 -0.54
N VAL A 63 -3.53 -3.92 -1.11
CA VAL A 63 -2.45 -4.77 -0.61
C VAL A 63 -1.10 -4.08 -0.88
N LYS A 64 -0.16 -4.26 0.04
CA LYS A 64 1.22 -3.80 -0.11
C LYS A 64 2.05 -4.84 -0.83
N GLU A 65 2.68 -4.45 -1.93
CA GLU A 65 3.56 -5.33 -2.73
C GLU A 65 5.05 -4.99 -2.61
N CYS A 66 5.42 -4.04 -1.75
CA CYS A 66 6.81 -3.59 -1.59
C CYS A 66 7.58 -4.29 -0.47
N ASP A 67 6.97 -5.26 0.24
CA ASP A 67 7.58 -6.02 1.34
C ASP A 67 8.16 -5.16 2.48
N ILE A 68 7.64 -3.95 2.68
CA ILE A 68 8.08 -3.02 3.75
C ILE A 68 7.05 -3.01 4.88
N ASN A 69 7.46 -3.30 6.11
CA ASN A 69 6.56 -3.31 7.28
C ASN A 69 5.33 -4.21 7.06
N ASP A 70 5.47 -5.33 6.35
CA ASP A 70 4.39 -6.29 6.08
C ASP A 70 3.99 -7.08 7.33
N GLU A 71 4.90 -7.18 8.31
CA GLU A 71 4.60 -7.83 9.57
C GLU A 71 3.41 -7.20 10.31
N ILE A 72 2.51 -8.06 10.80
CA ILE A 72 1.47 -7.66 11.73
C ILE A 72 2.15 -7.46 13.09
N ASP A 73 1.99 -6.29 13.68
CA ASP A 73 2.49 -6.00 15.03
C ASP A 73 1.59 -6.70 16.07
N LEU A 74 1.74 -8.02 16.21
CA LEU A 74 1.00 -8.86 17.16
C LEU A 74 1.22 -8.47 18.63
N SER A 75 2.16 -7.56 18.91
CA SER A 75 2.40 -7.02 20.26
C SER A 75 1.37 -5.96 20.67
N LYS A 76 0.67 -5.37 19.70
CA LYS A 76 -0.48 -4.50 19.91
C LYS A 76 -1.72 -5.35 19.67
N GLY A 77 -2.20 -6.01 20.73
CA GLY A 77 -3.40 -6.85 20.67
C GLY A 77 -4.56 -6.09 20.03
N ASP A 78 -4.83 -6.41 18.76
CA ASP A 78 -6.09 -6.14 18.10
C ASP A 78 -6.76 -7.51 17.94
N ASP A 79 -7.68 -7.80 18.86
CA ASP A 79 -8.43 -9.06 18.97
C ASP A 79 -9.44 -9.26 17.81
N THR A 80 -9.22 -8.69 16.62
CA THR A 80 -10.19 -8.73 15.52
C THR A 80 -9.76 -9.59 14.34
N TYR A 81 -9.45 -10.85 14.63
CA TYR A 81 -9.74 -11.96 13.71
C TYR A 81 -10.38 -13.09 14.49
N VAL A 82 -11.68 -12.94 14.76
CA VAL A 82 -12.56 -14.06 15.09
C VAL A 82 -13.16 -14.57 13.78
N ASP A 83 -12.93 -15.86 13.53
CA ASP A 83 -13.40 -16.71 12.42
C ASP A 83 -14.85 -16.42 11.97
#